data_AF-A0A961AKN9-F1
#
_entry.id   AF-A0A961AKN9-F1
#
_cell.length_a   1.000
_cell.length_b   1.000
_cell.length_c   1.000
_cell.angle_alpha   90.00
_cell.angle_beta   90.00
_cell.angle_gamma   90.00
#
_symmetry.space_group_name_H-M   'P 1'
#
loop_
_entity.id
_entity.type
_entity.pdbx_description
1 polymer ?
#
loop_
_entity_poly.entity_id
_entity_poly.type
_entity_poly.pdbx_seq_one_letter_code
_entity_poly.pdbx_strand_id
1 'polypeptide(L)'
;MKILHPEVTKPDPYWQHEVRLKHLFTTSQTAKAVRQSMNAIADKLEASPLFDELPVLFRFRGQDDLEAANALLDELYDFCDERRIWVS
;
A
#
# COMPACT_ATOMS: atom_id res chain seq x y z
N MET A 1 -25.34 5.30 45.29
CA MET A 1 -25.38 5.64 43.86
C MET A 1 -24.30 4.85 43.14
N LYS A 2 -24.66 3.88 42.29
CA LYS A 2 -23.68 3.14 41.47
C LYS A 2 -23.31 4.02 40.29
N ILE A 3 -22.03 4.39 40.19
CA ILE A 3 -21.49 5.10 39.03
C ILE A 3 -21.43 4.08 37.90
N LEU A 4 -22.28 4.27 36.89
CA LEU A 4 -22.19 3.54 35.62
C LEU A 4 -20.99 4.13 34.88
N HIS A 5 -19.89 3.37 34.79
CA HIS A 5 -18.84 3.70 33.83
C HIS A 5 -19.42 3.56 32.43
N PRO A 6 -19.26 4.56 31.54
CA PRO A 6 -19.61 4.37 30.15
C PRO A 6 -18.75 3.23 29.59
N GLU A 7 -19.40 2.23 28.98
CA GLU A 7 -18.70 1.24 28.17
C GLU A 7 -17.94 2.01 27.09
N VAL A 8 -16.61 1.98 27.18
CA VAL A 8 -15.72 2.45 26.13
C VAL A 8 -15.94 1.50 24.96
N THR A 9 -16.86 1.85 24.07
CA THR A 9 -16.98 1.27 22.75
C THR A 9 -15.62 1.45 22.10
N LYS A 10 -14.92 0.33 21.84
CA LYS A 10 -13.64 0.39 21.12
C LYS A 10 -13.91 1.17 19.82
N PRO A 11 -13.15 2.23 19.51
CA PRO A 11 -13.33 2.91 18.24
C PRO A 11 -13.13 1.87 17.15
N ASP A 12 -14.06 1.82 16.19
CA ASP A 12 -13.89 0.99 15.00
C ASP A 12 -12.48 1.20 14.44
N PRO A 13 -11.76 0.14 14.05
CA PRO A 13 -10.45 0.31 13.48
C PRO A 13 -10.57 1.23 12.25
N TYR A 14 -9.86 2.36 12.30
CA TYR A 14 -9.83 3.35 11.21
C TYR A 14 -9.44 2.71 9.87
N TRP A 15 -8.56 1.70 9.92
CA TRP A 15 -8.14 0.89 8.78
C TRP A 15 -9.08 -0.30 8.57
N GLN A 16 -9.58 -0.47 7.35
CA GLN A 16 -10.57 -1.50 6.99
C GLN A 16 -9.94 -2.74 6.35
N HIS A 17 -8.78 -2.57 5.71
CA HIS A 17 -8.07 -3.64 5.01
C HIS A 17 -6.58 -3.60 5.38
N GLU A 18 -5.91 -4.75 5.35
CA GLU A 18 -4.44 -4.84 5.50
C GLU A 18 -3.82 -5.58 4.32
N VAL A 19 -2.76 -5.01 3.73
CA VAL A 19 -1.99 -5.58 2.63
C VAL A 19 -0.50 -5.49 2.93
N ARG A 20 0.23 -6.61 2.76
CA ARG A 20 1.67 -6.70 3.08
C ARG A 20 2.53 -6.46 1.84
N LEU A 21 3.17 -5.29 1.76
CA LEU A 21 4.00 -4.88 0.62
C LEU A 21 5.39 -4.39 1.03
N LYS A 22 5.63 -3.97 2.28
CA LYS A 22 6.89 -3.28 2.64
C LYS A 22 8.15 -4.11 2.40
N HIS A 23 8.04 -5.42 2.58
CA HIS A 23 9.13 -6.37 2.33
C HIS A 23 9.54 -6.47 0.85
N LEU A 24 8.73 -5.94 -0.08
CA LEU A 24 9.01 -5.90 -1.51
C LEU A 24 9.75 -4.61 -1.92
N PHE A 25 9.76 -3.59 -1.07
CA PHE A 25 10.51 -2.37 -1.33
C PHE A 25 12.01 -2.65 -1.26
N THR A 26 12.75 -2.00 -2.16
CA THR A 26 14.21 -2.08 -2.18
C THR A 26 14.81 -0.75 -1.78
N THR A 27 15.90 -0.80 -1.04
CA THR A 27 16.78 0.35 -0.77
C THR A 27 17.90 0.46 -1.81
N SER A 28 17.99 -0.49 -2.73
CA SER A 28 18.98 -0.50 -3.81
C SER A 28 18.59 0.50 -4.89
N GLN A 29 19.55 1.35 -5.29
CA GLN A 29 19.37 2.30 -6.38
C GLN A 29 19.66 1.70 -7.76
N THR A 30 19.95 0.39 -7.84
CA THR A 30 20.22 -0.26 -9.13
C THR A 30 18.93 -0.47 -9.91
N ALA A 31 18.91 -0.10 -11.19
CA ALA A 31 17.74 -0.24 -12.05
C ALA A 31 17.16 -1.67 -12.05
N LYS A 32 18.03 -2.68 -12.04
CA LYS A 32 17.63 -4.09 -11.94
C LYS A 32 16.86 -4.40 -10.65
N ALA A 33 17.34 -3.92 -9.50
CA ALA A 33 16.69 -4.17 -8.22
C ALA A 33 15.37 -3.40 -8.11
N VAL A 34 15.34 -2.14 -8.56
CA VAL A 34 14.11 -1.33 -8.65
C VAL A 34 13.07 -2.07 -9.48
N ARG A 35 13.43 -2.52 -10.68
CA ARG A 35 12.54 -3.30 -11.56
C ARG A 35 12.00 -4.55 -10.89
N GLN A 36 12.84 -5.30 -10.20
CA GLN A 36 12.42 -6.52 -9.50
C GLN A 36 11.41 -6.21 -8.39
N SER A 37 11.66 -5.18 -7.58
CA SER A 37 10.73 -4.72 -6.55
C SER A 37 9.41 -4.23 -7.12
N MET A 38 9.44 -3.36 -8.13
CA MET A 38 8.22 -2.81 -8.74
C MET A 38 7.37 -3.89 -9.41
N ASN A 39 8.00 -4.87 -10.05
CA ASN A 39 7.27 -6.04 -10.59
C ASN A 39 6.63 -6.88 -9.48
N ALA A 40 7.33 -7.13 -8.38
CA ALA A 40 6.78 -7.92 -7.27
C ALA A 40 5.60 -7.19 -6.59
N ILE A 41 5.68 -5.86 -6.50
CA ILE A 41 4.58 -5.03 -6.00
C ILE A 41 3.39 -5.10 -6.96
N ALA A 42 3.62 -4.93 -8.26
CA ALA A 42 2.58 -5.06 -9.28
C ALA A 42 1.83 -6.40 -9.15
N ASP A 43 2.55 -7.51 -8.98
CA ASP A 43 1.95 -8.84 -8.80
C ASP A 43 1.03 -8.90 -7.57
N LYS A 44 1.37 -8.20 -6.48
CA LYS A 44 0.52 -8.15 -5.28
C LYS A 44 -0.69 -7.26 -5.45
N LEU A 45 -0.51 -6.11 -6.12
CA LEU A 45 -1.61 -5.18 -6.38
C LEU A 45 -2.63 -5.83 -7.33
N GLU A 46 -2.17 -6.43 -8.43
CA GLU A 46 -3.02 -7.14 -9.41
C GLU A 46 -3.76 -8.33 -8.81
N ALA A 47 -3.20 -8.99 -7.80
CA ALA A 47 -3.85 -10.12 -7.13
C ALA A 47 -4.97 -9.71 -6.17
N SER A 48 -5.12 -8.42 -5.85
CA SER A 48 -6.08 -7.94 -4.86
C SER A 48 -7.11 -7.00 -5.50
N PRO A 49 -8.41 -7.33 -5.42
CA PRO A 49 -9.47 -6.51 -6.02
C PRO A 49 -9.59 -5.12 -5.38
N LEU A 50 -8.92 -4.87 -4.25
CA LEU A 50 -8.87 -3.57 -3.60
C LEU A 50 -8.16 -2.51 -4.46
N PHE A 51 -7.31 -2.93 -5.39
CA PHE A 51 -6.52 -2.04 -6.25
C PHE A 51 -6.97 -2.04 -7.71
N ASP A 52 -8.11 -2.68 -8.06
CA ASP A 52 -8.63 -2.71 -9.43
C ASP A 52 -8.88 -1.29 -9.99
N GLU A 53 -9.18 -0.35 -9.09
CA GLU A 53 -9.44 1.05 -9.42
C GLU A 53 -8.22 1.96 -9.24
N LEU A 54 -7.03 1.41 -8.96
CA LEU A 54 -5.78 2.18 -8.88
C LEU A 54 -5.34 2.61 -10.30
N PRO A 55 -5.42 3.89 -10.68
CA PRO A 55 -5.22 4.32 -12.07
C PRO A 55 -3.81 4.08 -12.60
N VAL A 56 -2.83 4.02 -11.70
CA VAL A 56 -1.40 3.90 -12.04
C VAL A 56 -0.84 2.49 -11.90
N LEU A 57 -1.67 1.49 -11.59
CA LEU A 57 -1.23 0.11 -11.35
C LEU A 57 -0.39 -0.44 -12.53
N PHE A 58 -0.80 -0.17 -13.77
CA PHE A 58 -0.07 -0.62 -14.97
C PHE A 58 1.35 -0.06 -15.08
N ARG A 59 1.65 1.06 -14.41
CA ARG A 59 2.97 1.73 -14.45
C ARG A 59 3.99 1.08 -13.53
N PHE A 60 3.57 0.24 -12.57
CA PHE A 60 4.50 -0.50 -11.72
C PHE A 60 5.30 -1.54 -12.53
N ARG A 61 4.67 -2.11 -13.57
CA ARG A 61 5.25 -3.19 -14.35
C ARG A 61 6.43 -2.68 -15.19
N GLY A 62 7.61 -3.23 -14.92
CA GLY A 62 8.83 -2.92 -15.66
C GLY A 62 9.54 -1.63 -15.26
N GLN A 63 9.00 -0.88 -14.29
CA GLN A 63 9.57 0.37 -13.81
C GLN A 63 10.94 0.15 -13.17
N ASP A 64 11.98 0.76 -13.71
CA ASP A 64 13.38 0.59 -13.27
C ASP A 64 14.09 1.88 -12.89
N ASP A 65 13.44 3.03 -13.09
CA ASP A 65 13.91 4.31 -12.59
C ASP A 65 13.44 4.51 -11.14
N LEU A 66 14.38 4.89 -10.26
CA LEU A 66 14.13 5.00 -8.82
C LEU A 66 13.20 6.18 -8.48
N GLU A 67 13.35 7.31 -9.16
CA GLU A 67 12.56 8.52 -8.88
C GLU A 67 11.10 8.30 -9.27
N ALA A 68 10.86 7.79 -10.49
CA ALA A 68 9.53 7.43 -10.93
C ALA A 68 8.94 6.24 -10.16
N ALA A 69 9.77 5.30 -9.67
CA ALA A 69 9.30 4.26 -8.76
C ALA A 69 8.80 4.84 -7.43
N ASN A 70 9.55 5.78 -6.82
CA ASN A 70 9.14 6.43 -5.58
C ASN A 70 7.85 7.25 -5.78
N ALA A 71 7.72 7.97 -6.89
CA ALA A 71 6.48 8.70 -7.20
C ALA A 71 5.26 7.76 -7.30
N LEU A 72 5.42 6.59 -7.92
CA LEU A 72 4.34 5.59 -7.97
C LEU A 72 3.99 5.02 -6.59
N LEU A 73 4.99 4.86 -5.71
CA LEU A 73 4.76 4.41 -4.34
C LEU A 73 4.01 5.47 -3.53
N ASP A 74 4.32 6.75 -3.71
CA ASP A 74 3.59 7.85 -3.07
C ASP A 74 2.12 7.86 -3.52
N GLU A 75 1.85 7.72 -4.83
CA GLU A 75 0.48 7.60 -5.35
C GLU A 75 -0.28 6.38 -4.79
N LEU A 76 0.43 5.25 -4.61
CA LEU A 76 -0.13 4.06 -3.97
C LEU A 76 -0.48 4.33 -2.50
N TYR A 77 0.37 5.05 -1.77
CA TYR A 77 0.11 5.41 -0.38
C TYR A 77 -1.10 6.33 -0.24
N ASP A 78 -1.22 7.34 -1.10
CA ASP A 78 -2.38 8.24 -1.12
C ASP A 78 -3.67 7.46 -1.40
N PHE A 79 -3.67 6.58 -2.41
CA PHE A 79 -4.80 5.70 -2.68
C PHE A 79 -5.15 4.81 -1.47
N CYS A 80 -4.14 4.24 -0.81
CA CYS A 80 -4.35 3.40 0.36
C CYS A 80 -4.96 4.17 1.53
N ASP A 81 -4.52 5.41 1.76
CA ASP A 81 -5.07 6.26 2.83
C ASP A 81 -6.54 6.60 2.57
N GLU A 82 -6.87 7.05 1.34
CA GLU A 82 -8.25 7.35 0.92
C GLU A 82 -9.18 6.14 1.07
N ARG A 83 -8.67 4.95 0.75
CA ARG A 83 -9.41 3.67 0.80
C ARG A 83 -9.34 2.98 2.15
N ARG A 84 -8.64 3.55 3.13
CA ARG A 84 -8.40 2.96 4.46
C ARG A 84 -7.77 1.56 4.39
N ILE A 85 -6.83 1.39 3.48
CA ILE A 85 -6.00 0.19 3.32
C ILE A 85 -4.69 0.41 4.06
N TRP A 86 -4.41 -0.42 5.06
CA TRP A 86 -3.13 -0.43 5.76
C TRP A 86 -2.09 -1.22 4.96
N VAL A 87 -0.99 -0.56 4.60
CA VAL A 87 0.16 -1.23 3.97
C VAL A 87 1.23 -1.54 5.00
N SER A 88 1.55 -2.83 5.20
CA SER A 88 2.54 -3.33 6.17
C SER A 88 3.73 -4.07 5.57
#